data_AF-A0A533VZ33-F1
#
_entry.id   AF-A0A533VZ33-F1
#
_cell.length_a   1.000
_cell.length_b   1.000
_cell.length_c   1.000
_cell.angle_alpha   90.00
_cell.angle_beta   90.00
_cell.angle_gamma   90.00
#
_symmetry.space_group_name_H-M   'P 1'
#
loop_
_entity.id
_entity.type
_entity.pdbx_description
1 polymer ?
#
loop_
_entity_poly.entity_id
_entity_poly.type
_entity_poly.pdbx_seq_one_letter_code
_entity_poly.pdbx_strand_id
1 'polypeptide(L)' 'MNERSTERTISFATSNSQKFREVELALRRLGVGVRRLRGKGLEIQSDDAAEVARFASADAAKKYERPLIVE' A
#
# COMPACT_ATOMS: atom_id res chain seq x y z
N MET A 1 -20.49 -12.67 22.30
CA MET A 1 -19.17 -12.07 22.57
C MET A 1 -18.67 -11.56 21.23
N ASN A 2 -18.64 -10.23 21.01
CA ASN A 2 -18.38 -9.65 19.69
C ASN A 2 -16.91 -9.85 19.30
N GLU A 3 -16.65 -10.82 18.43
CA GLU A 3 -15.39 -10.90 17.71
C GLU A 3 -15.29 -9.65 16.83
N ARG A 4 -14.41 -8.72 17.22
CA ARG A 4 -13.97 -7.64 16.34
C ARG A 4 -13.25 -8.28 15.16
N SER A 5 -14.00 -8.61 14.11
CA SER A 5 -13.44 -8.85 12.79
C SER A 5 -12.84 -7.52 12.34
N THR A 6 -11.61 -7.23 12.75
CA THR A 6 -10.80 -6.22 12.08
C THR A 6 -10.65 -6.74 10.67
N GLU A 7 -11.50 -6.28 9.76
CA GLU A 7 -11.35 -6.52 8.32
C GLU A 7 -9.87 -6.25 8.00
N ARG A 8 -9.13 -7.32 7.65
CA ARG A 8 -7.69 -7.26 7.41
C ARG A 8 -7.47 -6.34 6.22
N THR A 9 -7.28 -5.05 6.49
CA THR A 9 -7.26 -4.01 5.46
C THR A 9 -5.88 -3.40 5.43
N ILE A 10 -5.25 -3.42 4.26
CA ILE A 10 -3.98 -2.73 4.02
C ILE A 10 -4.19 -1.52 3.13
N SER A 11 -3.39 -0.49 3.33
CA SER A 11 -3.45 0.70 2.47
C SER A 11 -2.53 0.52 1.27
N PHE A 12 -2.90 1.01 0.10
CA PHE A 12 -2.03 1.01 -1.08
C PHE A 12 -1.83 2.44 -1.57
N ALA A 13 -0.59 2.93 -1.49
CA ALA A 13 -0.25 4.28 -1.91
C ALA A 13 -0.01 4.31 -3.43
N THR A 14 -1.03 4.72 -4.18
CA THR A 14 -0.92 4.85 -5.65
C THR A 14 -1.88 5.88 -6.24
N SER A 15 -1.37 6.66 -7.18
CA SER A 15 -2.14 7.56 -8.05
C SER A 15 -2.68 6.85 -9.31
N ASN A 16 -2.28 5.60 -9.57
CA ASN A 16 -2.77 4.79 -10.68
C ASN A 16 -4.00 3.94 -10.26
N SER A 17 -5.15 4.14 -10.91
CA SER A 17 -6.38 3.39 -10.62
C SER A 17 -6.36 1.94 -11.12
N GLN A 18 -5.66 1.66 -12.21
CA GLN A 18 -5.54 0.31 -12.77
C GLN A 18 -4.69 -0.56 -11.84
N LYS A 19 -3.52 -0.06 -11.40
CA LYS A 19 -2.68 -0.73 -10.39
C LYS A 19 -3.47 -1.01 -9.11
N PHE A 20 -4.25 -0.04 -8.62
CA PHE A 20 -5.09 -0.26 -7.45
C PHE A 20 -6.07 -1.42 -7.64
N ARG A 21 -6.73 -1.50 -8.80
CA ARG A 21 -7.71 -2.56 -9.10
C ARG A 21 -7.06 -3.94 -9.18
N GLU A 22 -5.87 -4.04 -9.76
CA GLU A 22 -5.10 -5.28 -9.82
C GLU A 22 -4.75 -5.79 -8.42
N VAL A 23 -4.20 -4.90 -7.58
CA VAL A 23 -3.83 -5.21 -6.20
C VAL A 23 -5.05 -5.56 -5.35
N GLU A 24 -6.14 -4.82 -5.48
CA GLU A 24 -7.42 -5.11 -4.80
C GLU A 24 -7.92 -6.51 -5.17
N LEU A 25 -7.94 -6.86 -6.47
CA LEU A 25 -8.40 -8.17 -6.93
C LEU A 25 -7.50 -9.30 -6.41
N ALA A 26 -6.18 -9.09 -6.39
CA ALA A 26 -5.21 -10.07 -5.88
C ALA A 26 -5.38 -10.31 -4.38
N LEU A 27 -5.41 -9.25 -3.57
CA LEU A 27 -5.48 -9.34 -2.11
C LEU A 27 -6.86 -9.76 -1.60
N ARG A 28 -7.94 -9.41 -2.31
CA ARG A 28 -9.29 -9.86 -1.97
C ARG A 28 -9.42 -11.38 -1.97
N ARG A 29 -8.70 -12.08 -2.86
CA ARG A 29 -8.65 -13.56 -2.89
C ARG A 29 -8.05 -14.16 -1.62
N LEU A 30 -7.27 -13.38 -0.87
CA LEU A 30 -6.66 -13.76 0.41
C LEU A 30 -7.49 -13.29 1.60
N GLY A 31 -8.68 -12.71 1.38
CA GLY A 31 -9.49 -12.12 2.45
C GLY A 31 -8.91 -10.83 3.02
N VAL A 32 -8.07 -10.13 2.25
CA VAL A 32 -7.47 -8.85 2.63
C VAL A 32 -8.12 -7.72 1.84
N GLY A 33 -8.71 -6.75 2.55
CA GLY A 33 -9.24 -5.52 1.95
C GLY A 33 -8.11 -4.56 1.59
N VAL A 34 -8.31 -3.74 0.55
CA VAL A 34 -7.32 -2.74 0.13
C VAL A 34 -7.95 -1.36 0.10
N ARG A 35 -7.32 -0.40 0.77
CA ARG A 35 -7.74 1.00 0.75
C ARG A 35 -6.74 1.84 -0.01
N ARG A 36 -7.19 2.54 -1.04
CA ARG A 36 -6.33 3.42 -1.84
C ARG A 36 -5.98 4.70 -1.08
N LEU A 37 -4.70 5.03 -1.02
CA LEU A 37 -4.20 6.33 -0.62
C LEU A 37 -3.76 7.09 -1.86
N ARG A 38 -4.43 8.21 -2.14
CA ARG A 38 -4.06 9.08 -3.26
C ARG A 38 -3.01 10.08 -2.76
N GLY A 39 -1.82 10.02 -3.34
CA GLY A 39 -0.73 10.95 -3.09
C GLY A 39 0.35 10.75 -4.13
N LYS A 40 1.14 11.81 -4.40
CA LYS A 40 2.39 11.63 -5.12
C LYS A 40 3.36 10.90 -4.19
N GLY A 41 3.87 9.77 -4.65
CA GLY A 41 4.98 9.06 -4.02
C GLY A 41 6.26 9.87 -4.18
N LEU A 42 7.27 9.51 -3.39
CA LEU A 42 8.60 10.10 -3.47
C LEU A 42 9.29 9.54 -4.73
N GLU A 43 9.81 10.40 -5.60
CA GLU A 43 10.64 9.97 -6.73
C GLU A 43 12.07 9.74 -6.21
N ILE A 44 12.46 8.47 -6.12
CA ILE A 44 13.76 8.04 -5.60
C ILE A 44 14.68 7.77 -6.79
N GLN A 45 15.84 8.43 -6.79
CA GLN A 45 16.87 8.25 -7.80
C GLN A 45 17.89 7.21 -7.31
N SER A 46 17.60 5.94 -7.57
CA SER A 46 18.52 4.82 -7.36
C SER A 46 18.21 3.73 -8.39
N ASP A 47 19.25 3.05 -8.87
CA ASP A 47 19.11 1.91 -9.77
C ASP A 47 18.87 0.59 -9.00
N ASP A 48 18.97 0.61 -7.67
CA ASP A 48 18.66 -0.52 -6.80
C ASP A 48 17.17 -0.53 -6.42
N ALA A 49 16.42 -1.47 -6.99
CA ALA A 49 14.99 -1.65 -6.71
C ALA A 49 14.68 -1.90 -5.22
N ALA A 50 15.57 -2.59 -4.50
CA ALA A 50 15.38 -2.84 -3.07
C ALA A 50 15.53 -1.56 -2.24
N GLU A 51 16.48 -0.71 -2.63
CA GLU A 51 16.66 0.61 -2.04
C GLU A 51 15.43 1.49 -2.28
N VAL A 52 14.96 1.57 -3.53
CA VAL A 52 13.75 2.31 -3.91
C VAL A 52 12.54 1.84 -3.08
N ALA A 53 12.29 0.54 -3.01
CA ALA A 53 11.16 -0.01 -2.26
C ALA A 53 11.26 0.29 -0.75
N ARG A 54 12.45 0.19 -0.17
CA ARG A 54 12.68 0.47 1.26
C ARG A 54 12.43 1.94 1.58
N PHE A 55 12.96 2.86 0.79
CA PHE A 55 12.75 4.29 1.02
C PHE A 55 11.30 4.70 0.77
N ALA A 56 10.68 4.23 -0.30
CA ALA A 56 9.29 4.56 -0.63
C ALA A 56 8.32 4.09 0.46
N SER A 57 8.49 2.86 0.94
CA SER A 57 7.66 2.29 2.00
C SER A 57 7.87 3.00 3.34
N ALA A 58 9.11 3.33 3.71
CA ALA A 58 9.43 4.05 4.94
C ALA A 58 8.86 5.48 4.94
N ASP A 59 9.03 6.22 3.84
CA ASP A 59 8.47 7.58 3.69
C ASP A 59 6.94 7.55 3.75
N ALA A 60 6.31 6.66 2.97
CA ALA A 60 4.86 6.53 2.98
C ALA A 60 4.33 6.12 4.37
N ALA A 61 5.01 5.20 5.07
CA ALA A 61 4.61 4.77 6.40
C ALA A 61 4.69 5.93 7.40
N LYS A 62 5.73 6.76 7.32
CA LYS A 62 5.88 7.97 8.12
C LYS A 62 4.79 9.00 7.80
N LYS A 63 4.42 9.14 6.53
CA LYS A 63 3.42 10.13 6.07
C LYS A 63 1.99 9.76 6.44
N TYR A 64 1.64 8.48 6.38
CA TYR A 64 0.25 8.02 6.52
C TYR A 64 -0.04 7.31 7.85
N GLU A 65 1.01 7.01 8.63
CA GLU A 65 0.95 6.46 9.98
C GLU A 65 0.07 5.19 10.08
N ARG A 66 0.20 4.30 9.08
CA ARG A 66 -0.60 3.08 8.97
C ARG A 66 0.11 2.02 8.12
N PRO A 67 -0.24 0.73 8.29
CA PRO A 67 0.22 -0.32 7.39
C PRO A 67 -0.16 -0.04 5.94
N LEU A 68 0.82 -0.10 5.06
CA LEU A 68 0.63 0.15 3.64
C LEU A 68 1.63 -0.64 2.79
N ILE A 69 1.29 -0.75 1.51
CA ILE A 69 2.16 -1.20 0.44
C ILE A 69 2.38 -0.04 -0.55
N VAL A 70 3.53 -0.10 -1.23
CA VAL A 70 3.96 0.81 -2.30
C VAL A 70 4.38 -0.03 -3.50
N GLU A 71 4.40 0.57 -4.68
CA GLU A 71 4.92 -0.01 -5.92
C GLU A 71 5.67 1.06 -6.71
#